data_AF-A0AAU3PPM6-F1
#
_entry.id   AF-A0AAU3PPM6-F1
#
_cell.length_a   1.000
_cell.length_b   1.000
_cell.length_c   1.000
_cell.angle_alpha   90.00
_cell.angle_beta   90.00
_cell.angle_gamma   90.00
#
_symmetry.space_group_name_H-M   'P 1'
#
loop_
_entity.id
_entity.type
_entity.pdbx_description
1 polymer ?
#
loop_
_entity_poly.entity_id
_entity_poly.type
_entity_poly.pdbx_seq_one_letter_code
_entity_poly.pdbx_strand_id
1 'polypeptide(L)' 'MLQPGIRMLERAEDFPADGPILVITDGQCEALRVRREHAFLVPAGASLPFRPRGPVFRVR' A
#
# COMPACT_ATOMS: atom_id res chain seq x y z
N MET A 1 10.24 0.81 -6.44
CA MET A 1 9.43 -0.39 -6.74
C MET A 1 8.94 -1.01 -5.43
N LEU A 2 7.64 -0.98 -5.17
CA LEU A 2 6.98 -1.49 -3.95
C LEU A 2 6.19 -2.79 -4.15
N GLN A 3 5.78 -3.12 -5.37
CA GLN A 3 4.94 -4.29 -5.65
C GLN A 3 5.54 -5.64 -5.19
N PRO A 4 6.87 -5.88 -5.28
CA PRO A 4 7.46 -7.11 -4.77
C PRO A 4 7.27 -7.29 -3.27
N GLY A 5 7.40 -6.22 -2.47
CA GLY A 5 7.19 -6.27 -1.02
C GLY A 5 5.75 -6.64 -0.65
N ILE A 6 4.77 -6.10 -1.38
CA ILE A 6 3.36 -6.48 -1.21
C ILE A 6 3.16 -7.99 -1.48
N ARG A 7 3.75 -8.51 -2.56
CA ARG A 7 3.64 -9.95 -2.90
C ARG A 7 4.29 -10.84 -1.86
N MET A 8 5.37 -10.37 -1.23
CA MET A 8 6.03 -11.08 -0.13
C MET A 8 5.09 -11.17 1.07
N LEU A 9 4.53 -10.05 1.54
CA LEU A 9 3.57 -10.03 2.65
C LEU A 9 2.32 -10.88 2.36
N GLU A 10 1.80 -10.84 1.13
CA GLU A 10 0.64 -11.64 0.75
C GLU A 10 0.87 -13.16 0.83
N ARG A 11 2.14 -13.61 0.76
CA ARG A 11 2.55 -15.03 0.73
C ARG A 11 3.29 -15.48 1.98
N ALA A 12 3.58 -14.56 2.90
CA ALA A 12 4.33 -14.82 4.10
C ALA A 12 3.49 -15.70 5.05
N GLU A 13 4.06 -16.84 5.48
CA GLU A 13 3.40 -17.79 6.38
C GLU A 13 3.28 -17.23 7.81
N ASP A 14 4.19 -16.32 8.18
CA ASP A 14 4.25 -15.62 9.45
C ASP A 14 3.47 -14.29 9.44
N PHE A 15 2.77 -13.98 8.35
CA PHE A 15 1.90 -12.81 8.25
C PHE A 15 0.42 -13.24 8.32
N PRO A 16 -0.42 -12.62 9.17
CA PRO A 16 -1.82 -13.02 9.33
C PRO A 16 -2.55 -13.08 7.99
N ALA A 17 -3.26 -14.16 7.68
CA ALA A 17 -3.86 -14.38 6.35
C ALA A 17 -4.83 -13.26 5.92
N ASP A 18 -5.55 -12.69 6.90
CA ASP A 18 -6.48 -11.57 6.78
C ASP A 18 -5.91 -10.23 7.28
N GLY A 19 -4.63 -10.21 7.67
CA GLY A 19 -3.97 -9.01 8.17
C GLY A 19 -4.00 -7.86 7.16
N PRO A 20 -4.44 -6.65 7.55
CA PRO A 20 -4.49 -5.50 6.65
C PRO A 20 -3.08 -4.98 6.34
N ILE A 21 -2.91 -4.43 5.15
CA ILE A 21 -1.63 -3.86 4.69
C ILE A 21 -1.70 -2.33 4.68
N LEU A 22 -0.79 -1.67 5.40
CA LEU A 22 -0.57 -0.23 5.28
C LEU A 22 0.62 0.03 4.36
N VAL A 23 0.38 0.71 3.23
CA VAL A 23 1.44 1.13 2.31
C VAL A 23 1.84 2.57 2.62
N ILE A 24 3.09 2.76 3.05
CA ILE A 24 3.67 4.09 3.30
C ILE A 24 4.57 4.45 2.12
N THR A 25 4.29 5.57 1.46
CA THR A 25 5.04 6.02 0.27
C THR A 25 4.98 7.54 0.13
N ASP A 26 6.01 8.12 -0.47
CA ASP A 26 6.06 9.52 -0.92
C ASP A 26 5.20 9.79 -2.19
N GLY A 27 4.53 8.78 -2.73
CA GLY A 27 3.75 8.85 -3.97
C GLY A 27 4.56 8.55 -5.23
N GLN A 28 5.88 8.37 -5.12
CA GLN A 28 6.75 7.99 -6.22
C GLN A 28 6.86 6.46 -6.30
N CYS A 29 5.76 5.80 -6.67
CA CYS A 29 5.70 4.35 -6.80
C CYS A 29 5.12 3.90 -8.15
N GLU A 30 5.28 2.63 -8.48
CA GLU A 30 4.54 2.01 -9.57
C GLU A 30 3.07 1.81 -9.19
N ALA A 31 2.20 1.53 -10.17
CA ALA A 31 0.84 1.12 -9.88
C ALA A 31 0.81 -0.16 -9.03
N LEU A 32 0.16 -0.09 -7.87
CA LEU A 32 0.13 -1.20 -6.91
C LEU A 32 -1.17 -1.98 -7.01
N ARG A 33 -1.04 -3.30 -6.94
CA ARG A 33 -2.14 -4.25 -6.77
C ARG A 33 -1.98 -4.92 -5.40
N VAL A 34 -2.90 -4.60 -4.50
CA VAL A 34 -3.02 -5.19 -3.18
C VAL A 34 -4.35 -5.95 -3.12
N ARG A 35 -4.32 -7.25 -2.82
CA ARG A 35 -5.52 -8.10 -2.78
C ARG A 35 -6.24 -8.05 -1.44
N ARG A 36 -5.49 -7.81 -0.36
CA ARG A 36 -5.99 -7.78 1.02
C ARG A 36 -6.62 -6.42 1.34
N GLU A 37 -7.30 -6.33 2.48
CA GLU A 37 -7.69 -5.03 3.03
C GLU A 37 -6.42 -4.16 3.16
N HIS A 38 -6.52 -2.90 2.73
CA HIS A 38 -5.36 -2.03 2.72
C HIS A 38 -5.73 -0.55 2.74
N ALA A 39 -4.74 0.25 3.13
CA ALA A 39 -4.77 1.70 3.08
C ALA A 39 -3.41 2.25 2.63
N PHE A 40 -3.42 3.50 2.20
CA PHE A 40 -2.20 4.25 1.83
C PHE A 40 -1.99 5.38 2.82
N LEU A 41 -0.76 5.55 3.30
CA LEU A 41 -0.31 6.74 4.01
C LEU A 41 0.69 7.49 3.14
N VAL A 42 0.35 8.73 2.78
CA VAL A 42 1.17 9.57 1.90
C VAL A 42 1.39 10.96 2.50
N PRO A 43 2.47 11.68 2.16
CA PRO A 43 2.63 13.08 2.54
C PRO A 43 1.48 13.94 2.03
N ALA A 44 1.11 14.98 2.79
CA ALA A 44 0.23 16.01 2.30
C ALA A 44 0.80 16.66 1.02
N GLY A 45 -0.04 16.83 -0.01
CA GLY A 45 0.38 17.34 -1.31
C GLY A 45 0.90 16.28 -2.29
N ALA A 46 1.23 15.07 -1.82
CA ALA A 46 1.57 13.96 -2.70
C ALA A 46 0.31 13.30 -3.30
N SER A 47 0.47 12.73 -4.50
CA SER A 47 -0.54 11.95 -5.20
C SER A 47 -0.02 10.56 -5.54
N LEU A 48 -0.91 9.56 -5.49
CA LEU A 48 -0.60 8.24 -6.04
C LEU A 48 -0.71 8.27 -7.57
N PRO A 49 0.15 7.56 -8.31
CA PRO A 49 0.15 7.53 -9.78
C PRO A 49 -0.94 6.61 -10.37
N PHE A 50 -1.94 6.27 -9.56
CA PHE A 50 -3.06 5.42 -9.89
C PHE A 50 -4.26 5.77 -9.00
N ARG A 51 -5.45 5.34 -9.41
CA ARG A 51 -6.65 5.48 -8.57
C ARG A 51 -6.59 4.47 -7.42
N PRO A 52 -6.51 4.90 -6.15
CA PRO A 52 -6.39 3.99 -5.02
C PRO A 52 -7.68 3.19 -4.82
N ARG A 53 -7.54 1.93 -4.41
CA ARG A 53 -8.65 1.06 -4.01
C ARG A 53 -8.64 0.86 -2.50
N GLY A 54 -8.98 1.91 -1.76
CA GLY A 54 -8.99 1.89 -0.30
C GLY A 54 -8.75 3.29 0.26
N PRO A 55 -8.75 3.44 1.59
CA PRO A 55 -8.49 4.71 2.24
C PRO A 55 -7.11 5.28 1.89
N VAL A 56 -7.05 6.61 1.73
CA VAL A 56 -5.79 7.35 1.63
C VAL A 56 -5.74 8.34 2.77
N PHE A 57 -4.81 8.10 3.69
CA PHE A 57 -4.50 8.99 4.80
C PHE A 57 -3.35 9.90 4.40
N ARG A 58 -3.38 11.13 4.90
CA ARG A 58 -2.33 12.12 4.66
C ARG A 58 -1.70 12.56 5.96
N VAL A 59 -0.37 12.49 6.02
CA VAL A 59 0.44 12.96 7.14
C VAL A 59 0.98 14.37 6.84
N ARG A 60 1.06 15.20 7.87
CA ARG A 60 1.67 16.53 7.84
C ARG A 60 2.98 16.52 8.59
#